data_AF-A0A3B9WNE3-F1
#
_entry.id   AF-A0A3B9WNE3-F1
#
_cell.length_a   1.000
_cell.length_b   1.000
_cell.length_c   1.000
_cell.angle_alpha   90.00
_cell.angle_beta   90.00
_cell.angle_gamma   90.00
#
_symmetry.space_group_name_H-M   'P 1'
#
loop_
_entity.id
_entity.type
_entity.pdbx_description
1 polymer ?
#
loop_
_entity_poly.entity_id
_entity_poly.type
_entity_poly.pdbx_seq_one_letter_code
_entity_poly.pdbx_strand_id
1 'polypeptide(L)'
;MLDRLEFNDQLTDPTNRAWVVWDDSMPVAMTLVATDVKRTRWLSEQYFKRNFPEKFKSGLVHYVVWAVVDPSYVVRGASIFMARQAMAVEAREGALLVFDMPEDNQPHAAGGAAELMRRMARMVGEAHLLPLTVQRYYALDFQSAHSPEISGLDDHEEIQAMAVQQKR
;
A
#
# COMPACT_ATOMS: atom_id res chain seq x y z
N MET A 1 5.05 -6.61 -2.20
CA MET A 1 4.73 -7.87 -1.47
C MET A 1 5.42 -7.78 -0.12
N LEU A 2 4.73 -8.10 0.97
CA LEU A 2 5.35 -8.11 2.32
C LEU A 2 6.39 -9.23 2.39
N ASP A 3 7.47 -9.03 3.13
CA ASP A 3 8.34 -10.15 3.47
C ASP A 3 7.65 -11.08 4.50
N ARG A 4 8.28 -12.22 4.80
CA ARG A 4 7.68 -13.22 5.69
C ARG A 4 7.51 -12.72 7.13
N LEU A 5 8.43 -11.92 7.65
CA LEU A 5 8.34 -11.38 9.00
C LEU A 5 7.21 -10.36 9.05
N GLU A 6 7.18 -9.42 8.11
CA GLU A 6 6.13 -8.42 8.01
C GLU A 6 4.75 -9.06 7.82
N PHE A 7 4.65 -10.11 7.02
CA PHE A 7 3.41 -10.87 6.84
C PHE A 7 2.95 -11.50 8.16
N ASN A 8 3.84 -12.18 8.88
CA ASN A 8 3.51 -12.81 10.15
C ASN A 8 3.14 -11.79 11.23
N ASP A 9 3.85 -10.66 11.28
CA ASP A 9 3.57 -9.56 12.20
C ASP A 9 2.17 -9.00 11.94
N GLN A 10 1.81 -8.82 10.66
CA GLN A 10 0.46 -8.38 10.29
C GLN A 10 -0.63 -9.39 10.64
N LEU A 11 -0.37 -10.70 10.52
CA LEU A 11 -1.36 -11.73 10.89
C LEU A 11 -1.50 -11.94 12.40
N THR A 12 -0.48 -11.61 13.17
CA THR A 12 -0.50 -11.76 14.63
C THR A 12 -0.99 -10.51 15.36
N ASP A 13 -1.06 -9.36 14.68
CA ASP A 13 -1.64 -8.15 15.27
C ASP A 13 -3.16 -8.34 15.50
N PRO A 14 -3.63 -8.31 16.76
CA PRO A 14 -5.04 -8.53 17.07
C PRO A 14 -5.97 -7.40 16.60
N THR A 15 -5.40 -6.27 16.15
CA THR A 15 -6.17 -5.18 15.53
C THR A 15 -6.41 -5.38 14.05
N ASN A 16 -5.82 -6.41 13.44
CA ASN A 16 -6.07 -6.76 12.06
C ASN A 16 -7.16 -7.84 11.97
N ARG A 17 -7.94 -7.78 10.89
CA ARG A 17 -8.91 -8.82 10.53
C ARG A 17 -8.48 -9.48 9.23
N ALA A 18 -8.40 -10.80 9.24
CA ALA A 18 -8.08 -11.59 8.07
C ALA A 18 -9.30 -12.42 7.64
N TRP A 19 -9.57 -12.44 6.33
CA TRP A 19 -10.52 -13.38 5.73
C TRP A 19 -9.75 -14.30 4.79
N VAL A 20 -10.02 -15.60 4.89
CA VAL A 20 -9.44 -16.63 4.03
C VAL A 20 -10.58 -17.39 3.38
N VAL A 21 -10.53 -17.52 2.06
CA VAL A 21 -11.41 -18.43 1.31
C VAL A 21 -10.68 -19.74 1.13
N TRP A 22 -11.35 -20.83 1.49
CA TRP A 22 -10.85 -22.18 1.37
C TRP A 22 -11.62 -22.93 0.29
N ASP A 23 -10.89 -23.69 -0.53
CA ASP A 23 -11.45 -24.78 -1.34
C ASP A 23 -10.94 -26.09 -0.73
N ASP A 24 -11.83 -26.84 -0.09
CA ASP A 24 -11.51 -27.92 0.85
C ASP A 24 -10.43 -27.51 1.87
N SER A 25 -9.21 -28.05 1.75
CA SER A 25 -8.08 -27.77 2.62
C SER A 25 -7.10 -26.73 2.06
N MET A 26 -7.36 -26.19 0.87
CA MET A 26 -6.47 -25.27 0.17
C MET A 26 -6.96 -23.82 0.35
N PRO A 27 -6.14 -22.90 0.89
CA PRO A 27 -6.48 -21.48 0.90
C PRO A 27 -6.32 -20.90 -0.52
N VAL A 28 -7.39 -20.36 -1.09
CA VAL A 28 -7.45 -19.90 -2.49
C VAL A 28 -7.58 -18.38 -2.64
N ALA A 29 -8.00 -17.68 -1.57
CA ALA A 29 -7.97 -16.22 -1.52
C ALA A 29 -7.80 -15.74 -0.08
N MET A 30 -7.18 -14.58 0.10
CA MET A 30 -7.03 -13.96 1.40
C MET A 30 -7.00 -12.44 1.31
N THR A 31 -7.57 -11.77 2.32
CA THR A 31 -7.44 -10.32 2.49
C THR A 31 -7.25 -9.97 3.95
N LEU A 32 -6.52 -8.88 4.19
CA LEU A 32 -6.27 -8.33 5.51
C LEU A 32 -6.77 -6.89 5.56
N VAL A 33 -7.58 -6.58 6.58
CA VAL A 33 -8.00 -5.22 6.91
C VAL A 33 -7.40 -4.83 8.26
N ALA A 34 -6.61 -3.77 8.27
CA ALA A 34 -6.16 -3.13 9.50
C ALA A 34 -7.25 -2.21 10.05
N THR A 35 -7.69 -2.44 11.29
CA THR A 35 -8.77 -1.63 11.89
C THR A 35 -8.25 -0.49 12.75
N ASP A 36 -6.94 -0.41 12.99
CA ASP A 36 -6.30 0.73 13.64
C ASP A 36 -5.26 1.39 12.73
N VAL A 37 -5.70 2.42 12.01
CA VAL A 37 -4.83 3.21 11.14
C VAL A 37 -3.68 3.90 11.88
N LYS A 38 -3.73 4.03 13.22
CA LYS A 38 -2.63 4.66 13.99
C LYS A 38 -1.42 3.75 14.13
N ARG A 39 -1.63 2.44 14.00
CA ARG A 39 -0.56 1.42 14.09
C ARG A 39 -0.01 1.05 12.71
N THR A 40 -0.67 1.52 11.67
CA THR A 40 -0.32 1.27 10.28
C THR A 40 0.74 2.27 9.81
N ARG A 41 1.80 1.80 9.14
CA ARG A 41 2.87 2.67 8.61
C ARG A 41 2.61 3.20 7.19
N TRP A 42 1.56 2.72 6.53
CA TRP A 42 1.27 2.98 5.12
C TRP A 42 0.37 4.20 4.90
N LEU A 43 -0.36 4.64 5.93
CA LEU A 43 -1.32 5.72 5.85
C LEU A 43 -0.94 6.89 6.77
N SER A 44 -1.19 8.11 6.30
CA SER A 44 -0.93 9.32 7.08
C SER A 44 -2.01 9.54 8.15
N GLU A 45 -1.65 9.35 9.42
CA GLU A 45 -2.54 9.64 10.55
C GLU A 45 -3.03 11.10 10.53
N GLN A 46 -2.14 12.04 10.21
CA GLN A 46 -2.45 13.47 10.17
C GLN A 46 -3.51 13.80 9.11
N TYR A 47 -3.48 13.12 7.96
CA TYR A 47 -4.49 13.29 6.92
C TYR A 47 -5.88 12.91 7.42
N PHE A 48 -6.02 11.76 8.08
CA PHE A 48 -7.33 11.29 8.58
C PHE A 48 -7.82 12.10 9.78
N LYS A 49 -6.92 12.52 10.68
CA LYS A 49 -7.23 13.46 11.76
C LYS A 49 -7.86 14.75 11.24
N ARG A 50 -7.35 15.29 10.13
CA ARG A 50 -7.81 16.54 9.54
C ARG A 50 -9.09 16.41 8.72
N ASN A 51 -9.16 15.39 7.85
CA ASN A 51 -10.23 15.29 6.85
C ASN A 51 -11.42 14.44 7.31
N PHE A 52 -11.20 13.49 8.24
CA PHE A 52 -12.24 12.60 8.76
C PHE A 52 -12.20 12.53 10.30
N PRO A 53 -12.25 13.67 11.01
CA PRO A 53 -11.97 13.73 12.45
C PRO A 53 -12.89 12.84 13.29
N GLU A 54 -14.18 12.74 12.94
CA GLU A 54 -15.16 11.95 13.67
C GLU A 54 -14.90 10.44 13.53
N LYS A 55 -14.71 9.96 12.29
CA LYS A 55 -14.38 8.55 12.01
C LYS A 55 -13.03 8.18 12.62
N PHE A 56 -12.04 9.07 12.49
CA PHE A 56 -10.70 8.86 13.03
C PHE A 56 -10.70 8.77 14.57
N LYS A 57 -11.40 9.68 15.25
CA LYS A 57 -11.53 9.67 16.71
C LYS A 57 -12.25 8.40 17.21
N SER A 58 -13.22 7.93 16.45
CA SER A 58 -14.02 6.75 16.77
C SER A 58 -13.35 5.41 16.39
N GLY A 59 -12.14 5.44 15.82
CA GLY A 59 -11.46 4.22 15.38
C GLY A 59 -12.12 3.53 14.19
N LEU A 60 -12.85 4.27 13.36
CA LEU A 60 -13.61 3.76 12.21
C LEU A 60 -12.92 4.07 10.87
N VAL A 61 -11.60 4.22 10.87
CA VAL A 61 -10.79 4.35 9.65
C VAL A 61 -10.01 3.07 9.49
N HIS A 62 -10.45 2.22 8.58
CA HIS A 62 -9.88 0.90 8.35
C HIS A 62 -9.19 0.85 7.00
N TYR A 63 -8.19 0.01 6.83
CA TYR A 63 -7.37 -0.04 5.62
C TYR A 63 -7.23 -1.47 5.10
N VAL A 64 -7.56 -1.68 3.83
CA VAL A 64 -7.24 -2.93 3.13
C VAL A 64 -5.75 -2.94 2.86
N VAL A 65 -5.00 -3.73 3.64
CA VAL A 65 -3.53 -3.79 3.54
C VAL A 65 -3.12 -4.56 2.27
N TRP A 66 -3.83 -5.64 1.97
CA TRP A 66 -3.67 -6.42 0.75
C TRP A 66 -4.86 -7.35 0.52
N ALA A 67 -5.03 -7.74 -0.74
CA ALA A 67 -5.90 -8.82 -1.16
C ALA A 67 -5.15 -9.67 -2.19
N VAL A 68 -5.12 -10.98 -1.97
CA VAL A 68 -4.44 -11.95 -2.82
C VAL A 68 -5.42 -13.07 -3.18
N VAL A 69 -5.34 -13.53 -4.42
CA VAL A 69 -6.23 -14.56 -4.97
C VAL A 69 -5.39 -15.48 -5.84
N ASP A 70 -5.57 -16.79 -5.69
CA ASP A 70 -4.95 -17.75 -6.59
C ASP A 70 -5.44 -17.49 -8.03
N PRO A 71 -4.54 -17.36 -9.02
CA PRO A 71 -4.90 -17.06 -10.40
C PRO A 71 -5.94 -18.02 -11.00
N SER A 72 -5.93 -19.29 -10.59
CA SER A 72 -6.86 -20.34 -11.04
C SER A 72 -8.29 -20.14 -10.53
N TYR A 73 -8.46 -19.32 -9.50
CA TYR A 73 -9.71 -19.04 -8.80
C TYR A 73 -10.25 -17.63 -9.05
N VAL A 74 -9.53 -16.78 -9.79
CA VAL A 74 -9.99 -15.42 -10.14
C VAL A 74 -11.31 -15.47 -10.92
N VAL A 75 -11.40 -16.32 -11.95
CA VAL A 75 -12.61 -16.50 -12.76
C VAL A 75 -13.73 -17.24 -12.03
N ARG A 76 -13.44 -17.84 -10.86
CA ARG A 76 -14.40 -18.62 -10.06
C ARG A 76 -15.10 -17.77 -8.98
N GLY A 77 -14.87 -16.46 -8.96
CA GLY A 77 -15.58 -15.53 -8.07
C GLY A 77 -15.11 -15.54 -6.61
N ALA A 78 -14.00 -16.22 -6.29
CA ALA A 78 -13.45 -16.25 -4.94
C ALA A 78 -13.15 -14.85 -4.39
N SER A 79 -12.64 -13.96 -5.25
CA SER A 79 -12.38 -12.55 -4.94
C SER A 79 -13.65 -11.80 -4.54
N ILE A 80 -14.74 -11.98 -5.29
CA ILE A 80 -16.03 -11.33 -5.05
C ILE A 80 -16.64 -11.84 -3.74
N PHE A 81 -16.61 -13.15 -3.52
CA PHE A 81 -17.11 -13.76 -2.30
C PHE A 81 -16.37 -13.22 -1.07
N MET A 82 -15.03 -13.21 -1.11
CA MET A 82 -14.18 -12.68 -0.05
C MET A 82 -14.46 -11.19 0.22
N ALA A 83 -14.45 -10.37 -0.83
CA ALA A 83 -14.70 -8.93 -0.72
C ALA A 83 -16.07 -8.65 -0.10
N ARG A 84 -17.11 -9.40 -0.50
CA ARG A 84 -18.46 -9.24 0.08
C ARG A 84 -18.48 -9.53 1.58
N GLN A 85 -17.81 -10.59 2.04
CA GLN A 85 -17.77 -10.94 3.47
C GLN A 85 -16.99 -9.89 4.27
N ALA A 86 -15.83 -9.46 3.78
CA ALA A 86 -15.05 -8.42 4.44
C ALA A 86 -15.84 -7.11 4.52
N MET A 87 -16.33 -6.60 3.39
CA MET A 87 -17.06 -5.34 3.33
C MET A 87 -18.36 -5.33 4.13
N ALA A 88 -19.04 -6.47 4.30
CA ALA A 88 -20.27 -6.55 5.09
C ALA A 88 -20.04 -6.22 6.58
N VAL A 89 -18.85 -6.55 7.12
CA VAL A 89 -18.47 -6.17 8.48
C VAL A 89 -18.20 -4.66 8.54
N GLU A 90 -17.42 -4.16 7.58
CA GLU A 90 -17.06 -2.74 7.49
C GLU A 90 -18.29 -1.84 7.34
N ALA A 91 -19.26 -2.25 6.51
CA ALA A 91 -20.52 -1.54 6.32
C ALA A 91 -21.37 -1.52 7.59
N ARG A 92 -21.43 -2.63 8.33
CA ARG A 92 -22.18 -2.74 9.60
C ARG A 92 -21.62 -1.81 10.68
N GLU A 93 -20.30 -1.65 10.70
CA GLU A 93 -19.61 -0.74 11.63
C GLU A 93 -19.65 0.73 11.15
N GLY A 94 -20.08 0.96 9.91
CA GLY A 94 -20.04 2.27 9.29
C GLY A 94 -18.60 2.77 9.10
N ALA A 95 -17.65 1.87 8.85
CA ALA A 95 -16.25 2.22 8.70
C ALA A 95 -15.97 3.01 7.41
N LEU A 96 -15.02 3.94 7.48
CA LEU A 96 -14.34 4.47 6.31
C LEU A 96 -13.30 3.43 5.88
N LEU A 97 -13.66 2.58 4.92
CA LEU A 97 -12.75 1.58 4.36
C LEU A 97 -11.86 2.20 3.28
N VAL A 98 -10.57 2.32 3.60
CA VAL A 98 -9.53 2.88 2.75
C VAL A 98 -8.83 1.75 2.00
N PHE A 99 -8.46 2.01 0.74
CA PHE A 99 -7.63 1.12 -0.06
C PHE A 99 -6.86 1.96 -1.09
N ASP A 100 -5.68 1.49 -1.48
CA ASP A 100 -4.87 2.04 -2.57
C ASP A 100 -4.86 1.08 -3.75
N MET A 101 -4.60 1.59 -4.95
CA MET A 101 -4.46 0.79 -6.16
C MET A 101 -3.29 1.37 -6.97
N PRO A 102 -2.37 0.53 -7.48
CA PRO A 102 -1.34 1.01 -8.39
C PRO A 102 -1.99 1.53 -9.69
N GLU A 103 -1.30 2.45 -10.36
CA GLU A 103 -1.79 3.09 -11.59
C GLU A 103 -2.13 2.05 -12.68
N ASP A 104 -1.36 0.97 -12.78
CA ASP A 104 -1.65 -0.15 -13.71
C ASP A 104 -3.03 -0.79 -13.48
N ASN A 105 -3.51 -0.83 -12.23
CA ASN A 105 -4.83 -1.39 -11.88
C ASN A 105 -5.95 -0.32 -11.89
N GLN A 106 -5.58 0.97 -11.91
CA GLN A 106 -6.48 2.10 -11.86
C GLN A 106 -5.92 3.28 -12.68
N PRO A 107 -5.86 3.17 -14.01
CA PRO A 107 -5.18 4.16 -14.86
C PRO A 107 -5.92 5.50 -14.93
N HIS A 108 -7.21 5.53 -14.55
CA HIS A 108 -8.07 6.69 -14.61
C HIS A 108 -8.80 6.90 -13.29
N ALA A 109 -9.30 8.12 -13.03
CA ALA A 109 -10.05 8.42 -11.82
C ALA A 109 -11.41 7.70 -11.72
N ALA A 110 -11.94 7.18 -12.83
CA ALA A 110 -13.18 6.44 -12.90
C ALA A 110 -12.98 5.11 -13.63
N GLY A 111 -13.81 4.10 -13.30
CA GLY A 111 -13.67 2.74 -13.81
C GLY A 111 -12.64 1.91 -13.02
N GLY A 112 -12.10 0.87 -13.65
CA GLY A 112 -11.03 0.04 -13.08
C GLY A 112 -11.40 -0.72 -11.80
N ALA A 113 -10.38 -1.07 -11.01
CA ALA A 113 -10.52 -1.81 -9.76
C ALA A 113 -11.32 -1.04 -8.70
N ALA A 114 -11.20 0.30 -8.64
CA ALA A 114 -11.91 1.12 -7.67
C ALA A 114 -13.43 1.13 -7.93
N GLU A 115 -13.86 1.15 -9.19
CA GLU A 115 -15.28 1.04 -9.54
C GLU A 115 -15.82 -0.37 -9.23
N LEU A 116 -15.03 -1.42 -9.45
CA LEU A 116 -15.40 -2.77 -9.03
C LEU A 116 -15.59 -2.85 -7.51
N MET A 117 -14.66 -2.29 -6.73
CA MET A 117 -14.77 -2.19 -5.26
C MET A 117 -16.02 -1.44 -4.84
N ARG A 118 -16.35 -0.31 -5.50
CA ARG A 118 -17.59 0.43 -5.25
C ARG A 118 -18.82 -0.43 -5.50
N ARG A 119 -18.87 -1.17 -6.61
CA ARG A 119 -19.99 -2.07 -6.92
C ARG A 119 -20.14 -3.17 -5.88
N MET A 120 -19.03 -3.73 -5.40
CA MET A 120 -19.05 -4.73 -4.35
C MET A 120 -19.53 -4.17 -3.01
N ALA A 121 -19.07 -2.98 -2.63
CA ALA A 121 -19.54 -2.29 -1.43
C ALA A 121 -21.05 -2.03 -1.48
N ARG A 122 -21.58 -1.64 -2.64
CA ARG A 122 -23.03 -1.43 -2.85
C ARG A 122 -23.88 -2.69 -2.74
N MET A 123 -23.28 -3.88 -2.83
CA MET A 123 -24.00 -5.14 -2.57
C MET A 123 -24.26 -5.37 -1.07
N VAL A 124 -23.54 -4.68 -0.19
CA VAL A 124 -23.62 -4.89 1.27
C VAL A 124 -24.11 -3.67 2.05
N GLY A 125 -24.17 -2.49 1.42
CA GLY A 125 -24.73 -1.28 2.02
C GLY A 125 -24.64 -0.06 1.10
N GLU A 126 -25.18 1.07 1.54
CA GLU A 126 -24.97 2.35 0.86
C GLU A 126 -23.50 2.76 0.98
N ALA A 127 -22.83 2.95 -0.16
CA ALA A 127 -21.40 3.24 -0.22
C ALA A 127 -21.07 4.28 -1.29
N HIS A 128 -20.32 5.31 -0.90
CA HIS A 128 -19.77 6.30 -1.80
C HIS A 128 -18.26 6.09 -1.94
N LEU A 129 -17.78 6.03 -3.17
CA LEU A 129 -16.35 6.03 -3.45
C LEU A 129 -15.85 7.48 -3.38
N LEU A 130 -14.94 7.76 -2.44
CA LEU A 130 -14.34 9.07 -2.23
C LEU A 130 -12.86 9.02 -2.63
N PRO A 131 -12.44 9.69 -3.71
CA PRO A 131 -11.02 9.82 -4.02
C PRO A 131 -10.32 10.62 -2.91
N LEU A 132 -9.37 10.00 -2.21
CA LEU A 132 -8.64 10.66 -1.10
C LEU A 132 -7.44 11.46 -1.60
N THR A 133 -6.60 10.85 -2.43
CA THR A 133 -5.41 11.43 -3.06
C THR A 133 -4.96 10.57 -4.24
N VAL A 134 -4.05 11.07 -5.07
CA VAL A 134 -3.37 10.30 -6.12
C VAL A 134 -1.89 10.25 -5.76
N GLN A 135 -1.36 9.04 -5.56
CA GLN A 135 0.07 8.82 -5.34
C GLN A 135 0.71 8.40 -6.67
N ARG A 136 1.78 9.09 -7.06
CA ARG A 136 2.62 8.73 -8.21
C ARG A 136 4.01 8.39 -7.70
N TYR A 137 4.56 7.29 -8.19
CA TYR A 137 5.91 6.86 -7.88
C TYR A 137 6.85 7.33 -8.99
N TYR A 138 7.93 7.98 -8.60
CA TYR A 138 9.02 8.40 -9.49
C TYR A 138 10.31 7.78 -8.97
N ALA A 139 11.19 7.34 -9.87
CA ALA A 139 12.53 6.90 -9.54
C ALA A 139 13.54 7.88 -10.15
N LEU A 140 14.59 8.20 -9.40
CA LEU A 140 15.79 8.85 -9.92
C LEU A 140 16.85 7.75 -10.06
N ASP A 141 17.22 7.43 -11.29
CA ASP A 141 18.24 6.43 -11.60
C ASP A 141 19.59 7.11 -11.76
N PHE A 142 20.41 7.04 -10.70
CA PHE A 142 21.76 7.58 -10.73
C PHE A 142 22.67 6.57 -11.41
N GLN A 143 23.19 6.91 -12.59
CA GLN A 143 24.24 6.13 -13.21
C GLN A 143 25.49 6.22 -12.34
N SER A 144 26.01 5.07 -11.90
CA SER A 144 27.35 4.99 -11.33
C SER A 144 28.30 5.66 -12.31
N ALA A 145 29.01 6.70 -11.88
CA ALA A 145 30.13 7.25 -12.63
C ALA A 145 31.10 6.09 -12.86
N HIS A 146 31.02 5.45 -14.02
CA HIS A 146 32.12 4.66 -14.53
C HIS A 146 33.20 5.70 -14.75
N SER A 147 34.13 5.82 -13.80
CA SER A 147 35.43 6.40 -14.10
C SER A 147 35.93 5.62 -15.32
N PRO A 148 36.08 6.22 -16.50
CA PRO A 148 36.88 5.57 -17.51
C PRO A 148 38.25 5.36 -16.86
N GLU A 149 38.70 4.11 -16.83
CA GLU A 149 40.07 3.79 -16.46
C GLU A 149 40.98 4.70 -17.29
N ILE A 150 41.57 5.71 -16.65
CA ILE A 150 42.73 6.40 -17.21
C ILE A 150 43.88 5.41 -17.00
N SER A 151 43.97 4.44 -17.92
CA SER A 151 45.14 3.62 -18.09
C SER A 151 46.19 4.48 -18.82
N GLY A 152 47.13 5.05 -18.07
CA GLY A 152 48.21 5.84 -18.64
C GLY A 152 49.04 6.51 -17.57
N LEU A 153 50.06 5.78 -17.11
CA LEU A 153 51.25 6.23 -16.40
C LEU A 153 51.66 7.68 -16.72
N ASP A 154 51.87 8.49 -15.69
CA ASP A 154 53.21 9.06 -15.44
C ASP A 154 53.35 9.49 -13.98
N ASP A 155 54.42 9.00 -13.36
CA ASP A 155 54.89 9.39 -12.04
C ASP A 155 55.47 10.81 -12.06
N HIS A 156 55.38 11.46 -10.89
CA HIS A 156 56.12 12.64 -10.41
C HIS A 156 55.46 14.04 -10.50
N GLU A 157 55.59 14.74 -9.35
CA GLU A 157 55.36 16.19 -9.09
C GLU A 157 53.88 16.59 -8.94
N GLU A 158 53.34 17.16 -7.86
CA GLU A 158 53.88 18.00 -6.79
C GLU A 158 52.91 17.97 -5.58
N ILE A 159 53.41 17.53 -4.43
CA ILE A 159 52.81 17.86 -3.13
C ILE A 159 53.27 19.29 -2.80
N GLN A 160 52.50 20.33 -3.15
CA GLN A 160 52.51 21.67 -2.50
C GLN A 160 51.69 22.70 -3.31
N ALA A 161 50.38 22.82 -3.07
CA ALA A 161 49.65 24.08 -3.39
C ALA A 161 48.22 24.18 -2.81
N MET A 162 47.96 23.85 -1.54
CA MET A 162 46.69 24.26 -0.90
C MET A 162 46.82 24.65 0.59
N ALA A 163 48.03 25.01 1.03
CA ALA A 163 48.28 25.50 2.38
C ALA A 163 48.50 27.02 2.43
N VAL A 164 47.90 27.83 1.56
CA VAL A 164 47.89 29.30 1.72
C VAL A 164 46.63 29.92 1.12
N GLN A 165 45.46 29.72 1.73
CA GLN A 165 44.35 30.67 1.59
C GLN A 165 43.29 30.57 2.70
N GLN A 166 43.74 30.52 3.95
CA GLN A 166 42.91 30.96 5.09
C GLN A 166 43.81 31.70 6.08
N LYS A 167 44.10 32.96 5.76
CA LYS A 167 44.47 34.02 6.71
C LYS A 167 44.48 35.35 5.98
N ARG A 168 43.32 36.01 5.95
CA ARG A 168 43.13 37.45 6.22
C ARG A 168 41.64 37.76 6.23
#